data_AF-A0A453J7P1-F1
#
_entry.id   AF-A0A453J7P1-F1
#
_cell.length_a   1.000
_cell.length_b   1.000
_cell.length_c   1.000
_cell.angle_alpha   90.00
_cell.angle_beta   90.00
_cell.angle_gamma   90.00
#
_symmetry.space_group_name_H-M   'P 1'
#
loop_
_entity.id
_entity.type
_entity.pdbx_description
1 polymer ?
#
loop_
_entity_poly.entity_id
_entity_poly.type
_entity_poly.pdbx_seq_one_letter_code
_entity_poly.pdbx_strand_id
1 'polypeptide(L)' 'MDTVTELSAFCDKASMGCLVAPTLSIGSVLLQQAAIQASFHYNNVEIVESRPNPS' A
#
# COMPACT_ATOMS: atom_id res chain seq x y z
N MET A 1 5.14 -10.66 7.66
CA MET A 1 5.27 -10.92 6.20
C MET A 1 4.58 -12.22 5.82
N ASP A 2 4.49 -13.16 6.76
CA ASP A 2 4.04 -14.53 6.51
C ASP A 2 2.63 -14.65 5.92
N THR A 3 1.67 -13.83 6.35
CA THR A 3 0.27 -13.90 5.89
C THR A 3 0.08 -13.58 4.40
N VAL A 4 0.80 -12.58 3.88
CA VAL A 4 0.73 -12.21 2.45
C VAL A 4 1.41 -13.27 1.60
N THR A 5 2.53 -13.81 2.09
CA THR A 5 3.27 -14.89 1.42
C THR A 5 2.46 -16.19 1.37
N GLU A 6 1.78 -16.56 2.46
CA GLU A 6 0.88 -17.71 2.50
C GLU A 6 -0.32 -17.56 1.54
N LEU A 7 -0.92 -16.37 1.50
CA LEU A 7 -2.01 -16.07 0.57
C LEU A 7 -1.56 -16.19 -0.89
N SER A 8 -0.38 -15.65 -1.23
CA SER A 8 0.22 -15.80 -2.56
C SER A 8 0.40 -17.27 -2.93
N ALA A 9 0.98 -18.07 -2.03
CA ALA A 9 1.21 -19.49 -2.28
C ALA A 9 -0.09 -20.30 -2.45
N PHE A 10 -1.17 -19.89 -1.80
CA PHE A 10 -2.50 -20.49 -2.01
C PHE A 10 -3.07 -20.14 -3.40
N CYS A 11 -3.02 -18.87 -3.77
CA CYS A 11 -3.54 -18.39 -5.05
C CYS A 11 -2.78 -18.97 -6.24
N ASP A 12 -1.46 -19.12 -6.12
CA ASP A 12 -0.61 -19.77 -7.13
C ASP A 12 -0.99 -21.25 -7.30
N LYS A 13 -1.22 -21.99 -6.21
CA LYS A 13 -1.68 -23.39 -6.27
C LYS A 13 -3.07 -23.54 -6.87
N ALA A 14 -3.94 -22.57 -6.64
CA ALA A 14 -5.31 -22.58 -7.12
C ALA A 14 -5.48 -22.03 -8.55
N SER A 15 -4.40 -21.57 -9.19
CA SER A 15 -4.44 -20.86 -10.48
C SER A 15 -5.41 -19.66 -10.47
N MET A 16 -5.47 -18.93 -9.35
CA MET A 16 -6.34 -17.76 -9.16
C MET A 16 -5.52 -16.49 -8.97
N GLY A 17 -5.95 -15.39 -9.59
CA GLY A 17 -5.36 -14.07 -9.33
C GLY A 17 -5.78 -13.53 -7.96
N CYS A 18 -4.88 -12.81 -7.29
CA CYS A 18 -5.15 -12.10 -6.03
C CYS A 18 -4.60 -10.67 -6.10
N LEU A 19 -5.36 -9.71 -5.54
CA LEU A 19 -4.94 -8.31 -5.38
C LEU A 19 -4.99 -7.94 -3.90
N VAL A 20 -3.86 -7.53 -3.34
CA VAL A 20 -3.77 -6.94 -2.00
C VAL A 20 -3.54 -5.45 -2.15
N ALA A 21 -4.53 -4.65 -1.80
CA ALA A 21 -4.48 -3.19 -1.93
C ALA A 21 -4.68 -2.52 -0.55
N PRO A 22 -3.71 -1.73 -0.05
CA PRO A 22 -3.85 -0.96 1.20
C PRO A 22 -4.98 0.08 1.15
N THR A 23 -5.35 0.51 -0.06
CA THR A 23 -6.46 1.42 -0.34
C THR A 23 -6.92 1.18 -1.79
N LEU A 24 -8.22 1.34 -2.03
CA LEU A 24 -8.79 1.36 -3.39
C LEU A 24 -8.90 2.79 -3.96
N SER A 25 -8.52 3.79 -3.17
CA SER A 25 -8.48 5.19 -3.61
C SER A 25 -7.32 5.40 -4.57
N ILE A 26 -7.66 5.62 -5.85
CA ILE A 26 -6.68 5.94 -6.89
C ILE A 26 -5.88 7.19 -6.51
N GLY A 27 -6.55 8.22 -5.98
CA GLY A 27 -5.88 9.45 -5.55
C GLY A 27 -4.84 9.21 -4.47
N SER A 28 -5.10 8.30 -3.51
CA SER A 28 -4.14 7.93 -2.48
C SER A 28 -2.94 7.16 -3.04
N VAL A 29 -3.18 6.24 -3.98
CA VAL A 29 -2.09 5.50 -4.66
C VAL A 29 -1.21 6.45 -5.48
N LEU A 30 -1.79 7.37 -6.24
CA LEU A 30 -1.06 8.36 -7.03
C LEU A 30 -0.28 9.33 -6.13
N LEU A 31 -0.86 9.78 -5.01
CA LEU A 31 -0.17 10.60 -4.04
C LEU A 31 1.06 9.88 -3.46
N GLN A 32 0.92 8.61 -3.09
CA GLN A 32 2.04 7.80 -2.60
C GLN A 32 3.13 7.65 -3.66
N GLN A 33 2.76 7.39 -4.92
CA GLN A 33 3.72 7.35 -6.02
C GLN A 33 4.47 8.67 -6.20
N ALA A 34 3.76 9.80 -6.15
CA ALA A 34 4.36 11.13 -6.23
C ALA A 34 5.28 11.43 -5.02
N ALA A 35 4.87 11.04 -3.81
CA ALA A 35 5.67 11.21 -2.60
C ALA A 35 6.97 10.39 -2.64
N ILE A 36 6.93 9.17 -3.19
CA ILE A 36 8.12 8.35 -3.43
C ILE A 36 9.06 9.04 -4.43
N GLN A 37 8.54 9.65 -5.49
CA GLN A 37 9.39 10.38 -6.42
C GLN A 37 10.00 11.65 -5.79
N ALA A 38 9.22 12.37 -5.00
CA ALA A 38 9.68 13.57 -4.32
C ALA A 38 10.74 13.28 -3.24
N SER A 39 10.70 12.12 -2.58
CA SER A 39 11.64 11.78 -1.51
C SER A 39 13.09 11.66 -1.99
N PHE A 40 13.32 11.43 -3.29
CA PHE A 40 14.66 11.47 -3.87
C PHE A 40 15.24 12.88 -4.01
N HIS A 41 14.41 13.92 -3.90
CA HIS A 41 14.81 15.32 -4.04
C HIS A 41 14.79 16.10 -2.72
N TYR A 42 14.17 15.56 -1.67
CA TYR A 42 14.08 16.20 -0.36
C TYR A 42 14.74 15.32 0.70
N ASN A 43 15.61 15.93 1.52
CA ASN A 43 16.36 15.21 2.56
C ASN A 43 15.49 14.70 3.73
N ASN A 44 14.34 15.32 3.98
CA ASN A 44 13.47 14.95 5.09
C ASN A 44 12.02 14.85 4.60
N VAL A 45 11.37 13.74 4.94
CA VAL A 45 9.98 13.46 4.58
C VAL A 45 9.27 12.97 5.85
N GLU A 46 8.12 13.54 6.14
CA GLU A 46 7.25 13.14 7.25
C GLU A 46 5.88 12.75 6.69
N ILE A 47 5.31 11.66 7.21
CA ILE A 47 3.97 11.19 6.86
C ILE A 47 3.03 11.53 8.01
N VAL A 48 2.06 12.40 7.74
CA VAL A 48 1.00 12.77 8.68
C VAL A 48 -0.32 12.19 8.17
N GLU A 49 -0.93 11.31 8.95
CA GLU A 49 -2.24 10.71 8.65
C GLU A 49 -3.27 11.20 9.67
N SER A 50 -4.45 11.60 9.18
CA SER A 50 -5.62 11.87 10.02
C SER A 50 -6.66 10.78 9.80
N ARG A 51 -7.19 10.24 10.90
CA ARG A 51 -8.28 9.26 10.88
C ARG A 51 -9.42 9.77 11.75
N PRO A 52 -10.69 9.42 11.45
CA PRO A 52 -11.79 9.68 12.36
C PRO A 52 -11.49 9.10 13.74
N ASN A 53 -11.86 9.82 14.81
CA ASN A 53 -11.71 9.30 16.15
C ASN A 53 -12.57 8.03 16.29
N PRO A 54 -12.01 6.90 16.76
CA PRO A 54 -12.83 5.76 17.12
C PRO A 54 -13.64 6.16 18.35
N SER A 55 -14.90 6.53 18.15
CA SER A 55 -15.90 6.72 19.20
C SER A 55 -16.27 5.39 19.84
#